data_AF-A0A9E8NHI3-F1
#
_entry.id   AF-A0A9E8NHI3-F1
#
_cell.length_a   1.000
_cell.length_b   1.000
_cell.length_c   1.000
_cell.angle_alpha   90.00
_cell.angle_beta   90.00
_cell.angle_gamma   90.00
#
_symmetry.space_group_name_H-M   'P 1'
#
loop_
_entity.id
_entity.type
_entity.pdbx_description
1 polymer ?
#
loop_
_entity_poly.entity_id
_entity_poly.type
_entity_poly.pdbx_seq_one_letter_code
_entity_poly.pdbx_strand_id
1 'polypeptide(L)' 'MCKKNGVDEQEWLKDVFERIQSHKQKNLYQLLPNNWSKFRNKNA' A
#
# COMPACT_ATOMS: atom_id res chain seq x y z
N MET A 1 3.24 -4.74 -11.94
CA MET A 1 2.72 -5.20 -10.63
C MET A 1 1.42 -4.50 -10.28
N CYS A 2 1.36 -3.17 -10.18
CA CYS A 2 0.11 -2.44 -9.88
C CYS A 2 -1.02 -2.69 -10.90
N LYS A 3 -0.76 -2.51 -12.20
CA LYS A 3 -1.73 -2.78 -13.28
C LYS A 3 -2.31 -4.21 -13.28
N LYS A 4 -1.52 -5.22 -12.89
CA LYS A 4 -1.98 -6.62 -12.81
C LYS A 4 -2.92 -6.87 -11.62
N ASN A 5 -2.89 -6.02 -10.60
CA ASN A 5 -3.75 -6.11 -9.42
C ASN A 5 -4.90 -5.09 -9.45
N GLY A 6 -5.13 -4.41 -10.59
CA GLY A 6 -6.12 -3.34 -10.69
C GLY A 6 -5.81 -2.13 -9.78
N VAL A 7 -4.55 -1.99 -9.38
CA VAL A 7 -4.08 -0.91 -8.52
C VAL A 7 -3.56 0.22 -9.40
N ASP A 8 -4.12 1.42 -9.20
CA ASP A 8 -3.57 2.63 -9.78
C ASP A 8 -2.18 2.91 -9.17
N GLU A 9 -1.18 3.05 -10.04
CA GLU A 9 0.21 3.18 -9.63
C GLU A 9 0.52 4.51 -8.93
N GLN A 10 -0.15 5.59 -9.33
CA GLN A 10 0.07 6.92 -8.75
C GLN A 10 -0.57 7.01 -7.37
N GLU A 11 -1.81 6.54 -7.24
CA GLU A 11 -2.53 6.49 -5.96
C GLU A 11 -1.82 5.58 -4.96
N TRP A 12 -1.36 4.40 -5.40
CA TRP A 12 -0.58 3.50 -4.56
C TRP A 12 0.69 4.15 -4.06
N LEU A 13 1.47 4.75 -4.97
CA LEU A 13 2.76 5.33 -4.62
C LEU A 13 2.60 6.49 -3.65
N LYS A 14 1.58 7.34 -3.85
CA LYS A 14 1.23 8.43 -2.93
C LYS A 14 0.91 7.90 -1.52
N ASP A 15 0.01 6.92 -1.41
CA ASP A 15 -0.37 6.32 -0.12
C ASP A 15 0.83 5.66 0.59
N VAL A 16 1.71 5.00 -0.18
CA VAL A 16 2.93 4.41 0.37
C VAL A 16 3.87 5.48 0.91
N PHE A 17 4.11 6.57 0.17
CA PHE A 17 4.99 7.66 0.65
C PHE A 17 4.46 8.33 1.92
N GLU A 18 3.15 8.52 2.04
CA GLU A 18 2.53 9.08 3.23
C GLU A 18 2.64 8.13 4.43
N ARG A 19 2.42 6.83 4.22
CA ARG A 19 2.36 5.85 5.32
C ARG A 19 3.72 5.33 5.75
N ILE A 20 4.67 5.17 4.83
CA ILE A 20 5.95 4.47 5.08
C ILE A 20 6.75 5.10 6.22
N GLN A 21 6.64 6.42 6.40
CA GLN A 21 7.35 7.15 7.45
C GLN A 21 6.96 6.72 8.87
N SER A 22 5.70 6.35 9.07
CA SER A 22 5.16 5.90 10.37
C SER A 22 4.84 4.40 10.41
N HIS A 23 5.15 3.67 9.34
CA HIS A 23 4.79 2.27 9.22
C HIS A 23 5.84 1.37 9.87
N LYS A 24 5.39 0.40 10.68
CA LYS A 24 6.30 -0.54 11.33
C LYS A 24 7.02 -1.38 10.26
N GLN A 25 8.35 -1.48 10.35
CA GLN A 25 9.19 -2.22 9.39
C GLN A 25 8.66 -3.65 9.12
N LYS A 26 8.25 -4.36 10.19
CA LYS A 26 7.67 -5.71 10.09
C LYS A 26 6.39 -5.81 9.25
N ASN A 27 5.72 -4.69 9.00
CA ASN A 27 4.46 -4.61 8.25
C ASN A 27 4.64 -4.00 6.85
N LEU A 28 5.86 -3.70 6.39
CA LEU A 28 6.10 -3.10 5.06
C LEU A 28 5.50 -3.92 3.92
N TYR A 29 5.41 -5.25 4.07
CA TYR A 29 4.77 -6.13 3.09
C TYR A 29 3.30 -5.77 2.81
N GLN A 30 2.61 -5.11 3.75
CA GLN A 30 1.23 -4.64 3.60
C GLN A 30 1.11 -3.48 2.60
N LEU A 31 2.20 -2.73 2.41
CA LEU A 31 2.29 -1.62 1.46
C LEU A 31 2.61 -2.10 0.04
N LEU A 32 2.92 -3.38 -0.17
CA LEU A 32 3.17 -3.91 -1.52
C LEU A 32 1.89 -3.83 -2.37
N PRO A 33 1.98 -3.59 -3.69
CA PRO A 33 0.81 -3.38 -4.55
C PRO A 33 -0.22 -4.51 -4.47
N ASN A 34 0.23 -5.75 -4.35
CA ASN A 34 -0.64 -6.94 -4.28
C ASN A 34 -1.43 -7.02 -2.96
N ASN A 35 -0.92 -6.39 -1.90
CA ASN A 35 -1.50 -6.39 -0.56
C ASN A 35 -2.21 -5.07 -0.25
N TRP A 36 -1.87 -4.00 -0.97
CA TRP A 36 -2.28 -2.64 -0.69
C TRP A 36 -3.79 -2.49 -0.50
N SER A 37 -4.59 -2.96 -1.47
CA SER A 37 -6.06 -2.89 -1.40
C SER A 37 -6.65 -3.63 -0.19
N LYS A 38 -6.00 -4.69 0.28
CA LYS A 38 -6.44 -5.49 1.44
C LYS A 38 -6.19 -4.79 2.77
N PHE A 39 -5.14 -3.97 2.85
CA PHE A 39 -4.71 -3.30 4.08
C PHE A 39 -4.97 -1.78 4.08
N ARG A 40 -5.54 -1.22 3.00
CA ARG A 40 -5.96 0.19 2.92
C ARG A 40 -7.13 0.50 3.85
N ASN A 41 -8.16 -0.36 3.89
CA ASN A 41 -9.40 -0.11 4.64
C ASN A 41 -9.45 -0.76 6.03
N LYS A 42 -8.36 -1.39 6.48
CA LYS A 42 -8.35 -2.13 7.75
C LYS A 42 -8.11 -1.25 8.99
N ASN A 43 -7.96 0.06 8.79
CA ASN A 43 -7.74 1.05 9.85
C ASN A 43 -8.93 2.02 10.02
N ALA A 44 -10.14 1.63 9.59
CA ALA A 44 -11.38 2.32 9.94
C ALA A 44 -11.89 1.84 11.31
#